data_AF-A0A831JQP9-F1
#
_entry.id   AF-A0A831JQP9-F1
#
_cell.length_a   1.000
_cell.length_b   1.000
_cell.length_c   1.000
_cell.angle_alpha   90.00
_cell.angle_beta   90.00
_cell.angle_gamma   90.00
#
_symmetry.space_group_name_H-M   'P 1'
#
loop_
_entity.id
_entity.type
_entity.pdbx_description
1 polymer ?
#
loop_
_entity_poly.entity_id
_entity_poly.type
_entity_poly.pdbx_seq_one_letter_code
_entity_poly.pdbx_strand_id
1 'polypeptide(L)'
;PTFNSDGIPTCPRDPSLKMSYDGIVREKGRTTRIKWLCPMSKKVRLNGKTTYILECDNPCTSSKCGRIFYTTLDIDFRKNTVVPRNSKKWSKLYEKRPIIEKSISLLKSSIAVDSFKLINTRSIKADVFLGAITQHIGLIITAKLGTFEHPLSLKKLLA
;
A
#
# COMPACT_ATOMS: atom_id res chain seq x y z
N PRO A 1 8.88 4.12 -16.09
CA PRO A 1 10.16 4.14 -15.33
C PRO A 1 10.28 2.80 -14.66
N THR A 2 11.46 2.19 -14.74
CA THR A 2 11.79 1.03 -13.96
C THR A 2 11.93 1.44 -12.50
N PHE A 3 11.57 0.55 -11.59
CA PHE A 3 11.82 0.72 -10.16
C PHE A 3 12.94 -0.24 -9.80
N ASN A 4 13.84 0.17 -8.91
CA ASN A 4 14.82 -0.74 -8.34
C ASN A 4 14.17 -1.65 -7.27
N SER A 5 14.95 -2.57 -6.70
CA SER A 5 14.53 -3.44 -5.59
C SER A 5 13.96 -2.68 -4.37
N ASP A 6 14.39 -1.44 -4.18
CA ASP A 6 14.01 -0.58 -3.06
C ASP A 6 12.74 0.24 -3.36
N GLY A 7 12.15 0.11 -4.56
CA GLY A 7 10.98 0.90 -4.99
C GLY A 7 11.30 2.35 -5.39
N ILE A 8 12.58 2.68 -5.59
CA ILE A 8 13.03 3.98 -6.08
C ILE A 8 12.97 3.98 -7.61
N PRO A 9 12.36 5.00 -8.24
CA PRO A 9 12.33 5.10 -9.70
C PRO A 9 13.75 5.30 -10.25
N THR A 10 14.04 4.70 -11.39
CA THR A 10 15.33 4.81 -12.09
C THR A 10 15.21 5.67 -13.35
N CYS A 11 16.35 6.11 -13.88
CA CYS A 11 16.41 6.84 -15.14
C CYS A 11 15.86 5.97 -16.28
N PRO A 12 15.02 6.53 -17.19
CA PRO A 12 14.46 5.76 -18.30
C PRO A 12 15.49 5.39 -19.37
N ARG A 13 16.59 6.14 -19.48
CA ARG A 13 17.68 5.84 -20.42
C ARG A 13 18.74 4.92 -19.82
N ASP A 14 18.92 4.97 -18.50
CA ASP A 14 19.89 4.15 -17.78
C ASP A 14 19.26 3.61 -16.47
N PRO A 15 18.80 2.36 -16.45
CA PRO A 15 18.20 1.74 -15.28
C PRO A 15 19.13 1.64 -14.06
N SER A 16 20.46 1.77 -14.24
CA SER A 16 21.41 1.73 -13.12
C SER A 16 21.36 2.99 -12.24
N LEU A 17 20.94 4.12 -12.83
CA LEU A 17 20.88 5.40 -12.14
C LEU A 17 19.56 5.59 -11.38
N LYS A 18 19.65 5.64 -10.05
CA LYS A 18 18.50 5.91 -9.15
C LYS A 18 18.15 7.41 -9.19
N MET A 19 16.87 7.73 -9.32
CA MET A 19 16.41 9.12 -9.25
C MET A 19 16.65 9.75 -7.86
N SER A 20 16.90 11.05 -7.84
CA SER A 20 17.23 11.81 -6.63
C SER A 20 15.97 12.25 -5.88
N TYR A 21 15.93 12.07 -4.57
CA TYR A 21 14.80 12.52 -3.73
C TYR A 21 14.80 14.06 -3.62
N ASP A 22 13.65 14.69 -3.85
CA ASP A 22 13.49 16.14 -3.85
C ASP A 22 12.59 16.69 -2.74
N GLY A 23 11.78 15.82 -2.12
CA GLY A 23 10.88 16.20 -1.04
C GLY A 23 9.50 15.56 -1.14
N ILE A 24 8.65 15.90 -0.17
CA ILE A 24 7.24 15.51 -0.14
C ILE A 24 6.40 16.68 -0.63
N VAL A 25 5.56 16.43 -1.62
CA VAL A 25 4.62 17.42 -2.19
C VAL A 25 3.23 17.18 -1.62
N ARG A 26 2.67 18.23 -1.04
CA ARG A 26 1.31 18.29 -0.48
C ARG A 26 0.56 19.43 -1.18
N GLU A 27 -0.19 19.10 -2.22
CA GLU A 27 -1.00 20.06 -2.98
C GLU A 27 -2.47 19.93 -2.54
N LYS A 28 -3.17 21.07 -2.40
CA LYS A 28 -4.59 21.07 -2.02
C LYS A 28 -5.41 20.27 -3.03
N GLY A 29 -6.21 19.31 -2.56
CA GLY A 29 -7.03 18.44 -3.40
C GLY A 29 -6.28 17.28 -4.09
N ARG A 30 -4.99 17.08 -3.76
CA ARG A 30 -4.22 15.93 -4.26
C ARG A 30 -3.59 15.16 -3.11
N THR A 31 -3.38 13.88 -3.37
CA THR A 31 -2.74 12.96 -2.45
C THR A 31 -1.26 13.32 -2.22
N THR A 32 -0.74 12.90 -1.06
CA THR A 32 0.65 13.15 -0.68
C THR A 32 1.58 12.33 -1.57
N ARG A 33 2.54 13.01 -2.21
CA ARG A 33 3.45 12.40 -3.19
C ARG A 33 4.91 12.65 -2.82
N ILE A 34 5.75 11.64 -2.97
CA ILE A 34 7.20 11.82 -2.96
C ILE A 34 7.63 12.30 -4.35
N LYS A 35 8.37 13.39 -4.41
CA LYS A 35 8.93 13.94 -5.65
C LYS A 35 10.36 13.44 -5.85
N TRP A 36 10.61 12.91 -7.03
CA TRP A 36 11.90 12.42 -7.49
C TRP A 36 12.35 13.23 -8.71
N LEU A 37 13.63 13.57 -8.75
CA LEU A 37 14.27 14.29 -9.85
C LEU A 37 15.25 13.40 -10.61
N CYS A 38 15.65 13.85 -11.79
CA CYS A 38 16.70 13.23 -12.56
C CYS A 38 17.97 13.03 -11.68
N PRO A 39 18.66 11.89 -11.79
CA PRO A 39 19.91 11.66 -11.06
C PRO A 39 20.95 12.77 -11.30
N MET A 40 21.01 13.28 -12.54
CA MET A 40 21.93 14.35 -12.97
C MET A 40 21.39 15.77 -12.71
N SER A 41 20.33 15.91 -11.91
CA SER A 41 19.77 17.20 -11.51
C SER A 41 20.47 17.72 -10.27
N LYS A 42 21.03 18.92 -10.34
CA LYS A 42 21.64 19.60 -9.19
C LYS A 42 20.84 20.83 -8.78
N LYS A 43 20.59 20.97 -7.49
CA LYS A 43 20.09 22.21 -6.87
C LYS A 43 21.26 23.16 -6.69
N VAL A 44 21.17 24.34 -7.28
CA VAL A 44 22.18 25.40 -7.12
C VAL A 44 21.49 26.69 -6.67
N ARG A 45 22.22 27.54 -5.94
CA ARG A 45 21.76 28.90 -5.68
C ARG A 45 22.45 29.84 -6.66
N LEU A 46 21.65 30.46 -7.52
CA LEU A 46 22.10 31.48 -8.47
C LEU A 46 21.35 32.78 -8.14
N ASN A 47 22.09 33.87 -7.94
CA ASN A 47 21.54 35.20 -7.62
C ASN A 47 20.55 35.18 -6.45
N GLY A 48 20.88 34.46 -5.38
CA GLY A 48 20.03 34.33 -4.18
C GLY A 48 18.79 33.43 -4.36
N LYS A 49 18.54 32.89 -5.56
CA LYS A 49 17.40 32.00 -5.85
C LYS A 49 17.86 30.55 -6.03
N THR A 50 17.14 29.62 -5.39
CA THR A 50 17.36 28.19 -5.62
C THR A 50 16.83 27.82 -7.01
N THR A 51 17.72 27.34 -7.87
CA THR A 51 17.42 26.89 -9.23
C THR A 51 17.96 25.48 -9.43
N TYR A 52 17.56 24.85 -10.53
CA TYR A 52 18.02 23.53 -10.90
C TYR A 52 18.84 23.63 -12.18
N ILE A 53 19.95 22.89 -12.23
CA ILE A 53 20.76 22.67 -13.43
C ILE A 53 20.79 21.18 -13.71
N LEU A 54 20.66 20.82 -14.98
CA LEU A 54 20.74 19.45 -15.45
C LEU A 54 22.07 19.26 -16.18
N GLU A 55 22.90 18.33 -15.69
CA GLU A 55 24.21 17.99 -16.27
C GLU A 55 24.12 16.74 -17.17
N CYS A 56 22.99 16.53 -17.84
CA CYS A 56 22.77 15.35 -18.66
C CYS A 56 23.05 15.66 -20.14
N ASP A 57 23.97 14.91 -20.74
CA ASP A 57 24.36 15.07 -22.16
C ASP A 57 23.19 14.82 -23.13
N ASN A 58 22.35 13.82 -22.82
CA ASN A 58 21.16 13.49 -23.61
C ASN A 58 19.89 13.55 -22.76
N PRO A 59 19.36 14.76 -22.50
CA PRO A 59 18.28 14.96 -21.57
C PRO A 59 17.01 14.22 -22.01
N CYS A 60 16.27 13.65 -21.05
CA CYS A 60 15.00 12.97 -21.33
C CYS A 60 13.83 13.95 -21.52
N THR A 61 13.99 15.19 -21.05
CA THR A 61 12.99 16.26 -21.05
C THR A 61 13.68 17.60 -21.20
N SER A 62 12.98 18.62 -21.72
CA SER A 62 13.48 19.99 -21.86
C SER A 62 13.54 20.79 -20.54
N SER A 63 13.16 20.17 -19.42
CA SER A 63 13.13 20.82 -18.11
C SER A 63 14.54 21.01 -17.54
N LYS A 64 14.79 22.17 -16.91
CA LYS A 64 16.06 22.50 -16.21
C LYS A 64 16.41 21.54 -15.07
N CYS A 65 15.42 20.84 -14.52
CA CYS A 65 15.63 19.83 -13.47
C CYS A 65 15.58 18.38 -14.00
N GLY A 66 15.46 18.22 -15.32
CA GLY A 66 15.27 16.93 -15.99
C GLY A 66 13.91 16.30 -15.72
N ARG A 67 13.87 14.97 -15.78
CA ARG A 67 12.65 14.18 -15.55
C ARG A 67 12.24 14.27 -14.08
N ILE A 68 10.97 14.56 -13.84
CA ILE A 68 10.34 14.49 -12.52
C ILE A 68 9.46 13.26 -12.47
N PHE A 69 9.49 12.51 -11.37
CA PHE A 69 8.57 11.43 -11.10
C PHE A 69 7.94 11.59 -9.72
N TYR A 70 6.66 11.22 -9.60
CA TYR A 70 5.93 11.30 -8.34
C TYR A 70 5.49 9.90 -7.91
N THR A 71 5.88 9.51 -6.69
CA THR A 71 5.37 8.29 -6.05
C THR A 71 4.24 8.66 -5.11
N THR A 72 3.04 8.17 -5.40
CA THR A 72 1.84 8.47 -4.62
C THR A 72 1.65 7.49 -3.47
N LEU A 73 1.74 7.95 -2.23
CA LEU A 73 1.85 7.06 -1.07
C LEU A 73 0.57 6.30 -0.72
N ASP A 74 -0.60 6.87 -1.01
CA ASP A 74 -1.91 6.40 -0.54
C ASP A 74 -2.75 5.66 -1.59
N ILE A 75 -2.28 5.59 -2.84
CA ILE A 75 -3.02 4.88 -3.91
C ILE A 75 -2.81 3.36 -3.83
N ASP A 76 -1.59 2.92 -3.58
CA ASP A 76 -1.25 1.50 -3.54
C ASP A 76 -0.35 1.20 -2.35
N PHE A 77 -0.97 0.88 -1.21
CA PHE A 77 -0.26 0.50 0.00
C PHE A 77 0.60 -0.75 -0.16
N ARG A 78 0.35 -1.59 -1.19
CA ARG A 78 1.25 -2.70 -1.48
C ARG A 78 2.54 -2.16 -2.07
N LYS A 79 2.50 -1.20 -2.99
CA LYS A 79 3.72 -0.61 -3.56
C LYS A 79 4.42 0.33 -2.58
N ASN A 80 3.66 1.13 -1.84
CA ASN A 80 4.15 2.20 -0.99
C ASN A 80 3.90 1.87 0.48
N THR A 81 4.63 0.89 0.98
CA THR A 81 4.52 0.44 2.36
C THR A 81 5.18 1.45 3.30
N VAL A 82 4.48 1.86 4.36
CA VAL A 82 5.05 2.74 5.40
C VAL A 82 6.26 2.09 6.09
N VAL A 83 6.24 0.75 6.16
CA VAL A 83 7.35 -0.05 6.68
C VAL A 83 8.15 -0.61 5.50
N PRO A 84 9.48 -0.45 5.46
CA PRO A 84 10.32 -1.02 4.39
C PRO A 84 10.15 -2.54 4.29
N ARG A 85 9.97 -3.06 3.07
CA ARG A 85 9.70 -4.49 2.84
C ARG A 85 10.83 -5.42 3.27
N ASN A 86 12.07 -4.94 3.22
CA ASN A 86 13.27 -5.64 3.69
C ASN A 86 13.46 -5.58 5.21
N SER A 87 12.59 -4.90 5.96
CA SER A 87 12.72 -4.80 7.41
C SER A 87 12.19 -6.04 8.14
N LYS A 88 12.77 -6.35 9.31
CA LYS A 88 12.25 -7.37 10.23
C LYS A 88 10.80 -7.07 10.65
N LYS A 89 10.46 -5.79 10.80
CA LYS A 89 9.10 -5.34 11.13
C LYS A 89 8.10 -5.71 10.04
N TRP A 90 8.46 -5.56 8.76
CA TRP A 90 7.61 -6.00 7.65
C TRP A 90 7.40 -7.51 7.66
N SER A 91 8.48 -8.28 7.85
CA SER A 91 8.40 -9.76 7.90
C SER A 91 7.42 -10.23 8.98
N LYS A 92 7.54 -9.71 10.21
CA LYS A 92 6.63 -10.03 11.33
C LYS A 92 5.18 -9.59 11.09
N LEU A 93 4.96 -8.50 10.35
CA LEU A 93 3.61 -8.08 9.95
C LEU A 93 3.04 -9.02 8.87
N TYR A 94 3.88 -9.40 7.90
CA TYR A 94 3.50 -10.24 6.77
C TYR A 94 3.15 -11.67 7.22
N GLU A 95 3.79 -12.20 8.26
CA GLU A 95 3.46 -13.49 8.89
C GLU A 95 1.99 -13.61 9.32
N LYS A 96 1.31 -12.48 9.60
CA LYS A 96 -0.12 -12.47 9.97
C LYS A 96 -1.05 -12.61 8.76
N ARG A 97 -0.54 -12.40 7.55
CA ARG A 97 -1.34 -12.39 6.32
C ARG A 97 -2.14 -13.68 6.11
N PRO A 98 -1.59 -14.90 6.26
CA PRO A 98 -2.36 -16.13 6.04
C PRO A 98 -3.58 -16.22 6.95
N ILE A 99 -3.46 -15.80 8.21
CA ILE A 99 -4.58 -15.79 9.18
C ILE A 99 -5.64 -14.76 8.75
N ILE A 100 -5.22 -13.58 8.30
CA ILE A 100 -6.14 -12.53 7.80
C ILE A 100 -6.89 -13.01 6.55
N GLU A 101 -6.19 -13.58 5.57
CA GLU A 101 -6.80 -14.11 4.33
C GLU A 101 -7.79 -15.23 4.65
N LYS A 102 -7.43 -16.14 5.58
CA LYS A 102 -8.34 -17.18 6.07
C LYS A 102 -9.57 -16.60 6.77
N SER A 103 -9.40 -15.56 7.60
CA SER A 103 -10.50 -14.84 8.25
C SER A 103 -11.44 -14.20 7.24
N ILE A 104 -10.91 -13.56 6.19
CA ILE A 104 -11.70 -12.96 5.11
C ILE A 104 -12.42 -14.05 4.30
N SER A 105 -11.75 -15.16 3.99
CA SER A 105 -12.36 -16.29 3.29
C SER A 105 -13.56 -16.84 4.07
N LEU A 106 -13.44 -16.98 5.39
CA LEU A 106 -14.51 -17.47 6.24
C LEU A 106 -15.65 -16.48 6.38
N LEU A 107 -15.36 -15.18 6.46
CA LEU A 107 -16.39 -14.14 6.42
C LEU A 107 -17.23 -14.24 5.14
N LYS A 108 -16.58 -14.48 3.99
CA LYS A 108 -17.27 -14.68 2.70
C LYS A 108 -18.09 -15.97 2.69
N SER A 109 -17.45 -17.12 2.93
CA SER A 109 -18.06 -18.43 2.72
C SER A 109 -19.01 -18.89 3.83
N SER A 110 -18.73 -18.54 5.09
CA SER A 110 -19.50 -19.01 6.24
C SER A 110 -20.65 -18.09 6.60
N ILE A 111 -20.46 -16.79 6.39
CA ILE A 111 -21.48 -15.76 6.65
C ILE A 111 -22.14 -15.29 5.35
N ALA A 112 -21.78 -15.94 4.23
CA ALA A 112 -22.43 -15.83 2.93
C ALA A 112 -22.45 -14.38 2.38
N VAL A 113 -21.47 -13.57 2.78
CA VAL A 113 -21.31 -12.17 2.35
C VAL A 113 -21.15 -12.05 0.83
N ASP A 114 -20.64 -13.10 0.19
CA ASP A 114 -20.50 -13.20 -1.27
C ASP A 114 -21.81 -13.53 -2.01
N SER A 115 -22.86 -13.90 -1.27
CA SER A 115 -24.16 -14.32 -1.82
C SER A 115 -25.31 -13.35 -1.54
N PHE A 116 -25.02 -12.14 -1.06
CA PHE A 116 -26.04 -11.14 -0.80
C PHE A 116 -26.82 -10.80 -2.06
N LYS A 117 -28.14 -11.01 -2.02
CA LYS A 117 -29.07 -10.57 -3.06
C LYS A 117 -29.51 -9.10 -2.90
N LEU A 118 -28.83 -8.36 -2.03
CA LEU A 118 -29.15 -6.96 -1.72
C LEU A 118 -28.52 -6.03 -2.74
N ILE A 119 -29.27 -5.01 -3.14
CA ILE A 119 -28.81 -3.99 -4.11
C ILE A 119 -28.41 -2.70 -3.38
N ASN A 120 -28.95 -2.46 -2.17
CA ASN A 120 -28.69 -1.24 -1.42
C ASN A 120 -27.32 -1.27 -0.72
N THR A 121 -26.47 -0.29 -1.04
CA THR A 121 -25.13 -0.13 -0.44
C THR A 121 -25.18 0.01 1.08
N ARG A 122 -26.20 0.68 1.64
CA ARG A 122 -26.33 0.85 3.10
C ARG A 122 -26.56 -0.50 3.79
N SER A 123 -27.45 -1.32 3.24
CA SER A 123 -27.77 -2.64 3.78
C SER A 123 -26.59 -3.60 3.64
N ILE A 124 -25.92 -3.61 2.48
CA ILE A 124 -24.70 -4.42 2.28
C ILE A 124 -23.63 -4.07 3.31
N LYS A 125 -23.39 -2.78 3.57
CA LYS A 125 -22.44 -2.34 4.59
C LYS A 125 -22.83 -2.88 5.97
N ALA A 126 -24.09 -2.73 6.36
CA ALA A 126 -24.60 -3.21 7.64
C ALA A 126 -24.40 -4.72 7.80
N ASP A 127 -24.74 -5.51 6.78
CA ASP A 127 -24.61 -6.96 6.82
C ASP A 127 -23.15 -7.43 6.89
N VAL A 128 -22.23 -6.76 6.18
CA VAL A 128 -20.79 -7.03 6.30
C VAL A 128 -20.31 -6.80 7.73
N PHE A 129 -20.73 -5.71 8.38
CA PHE A 129 -20.37 -5.43 9.78
C PHE A 129 -20.98 -6.45 10.74
N LEU A 130 -22.27 -6.78 10.59
CA LEU A 130 -22.94 -7.79 11.41
C LEU A 130 -22.29 -9.16 11.26
N GLY A 131 -21.89 -9.53 10.05
CA GLY A 131 -21.15 -10.76 9.81
C GLY A 131 -19.79 -10.78 10.49
N ALA A 132 -19.03 -9.68 10.40
CA ALA A 132 -17.75 -9.58 11.09
C ALA A 132 -17.90 -9.68 12.62
N ILE A 133 -18.92 -9.03 13.19
CA ILE A 133 -19.25 -9.12 14.62
C ILE A 133 -19.59 -10.57 15.02
N THR A 134 -20.43 -11.23 14.23
CA THR A 134 -20.85 -12.62 14.46
C THR A 134 -19.63 -13.57 14.44
N GLN A 135 -18.73 -13.38 13.48
CA GLN A 135 -17.47 -14.13 13.42
C GLN A 135 -16.61 -13.92 14.67
N HIS A 136 -16.55 -12.68 15.17
CA HIS A 136 -15.77 -12.36 16.36
C HIS A 136 -16.36 -12.99 17.63
N ILE A 137 -17.69 -12.96 17.78
CA ILE A 137 -18.40 -13.61 18.88
C ILE A 137 -18.15 -15.13 18.85
N GLY A 138 -18.23 -15.77 17.68
CA GLY A 138 -17.92 -17.19 17.54
C GLY A 138 -16.49 -17.56 17.97
N LEU A 139 -15.52 -16.71 17.63
CA LEU A 139 -14.14 -16.90 18.06
C LEU A 139 -14.00 -16.79 19.59
N ILE A 140 -14.67 -15.82 20.22
CA ILE A 140 -14.67 -15.66 21.70
C ILE A 140 -15.26 -16.89 22.37
N ILE A 141 -16.40 -17.39 21.89
CA ILE A 141 -17.06 -18.59 22.44
C ILE A 141 -16.12 -19.79 22.32
N THR A 142 -15.51 -19.98 21.14
CA THR A 142 -14.60 -21.12 20.91
C THR A 142 -13.36 -21.04 21.80
N ALA A 143 -12.80 -19.84 21.99
CA ALA A 143 -11.68 -19.63 22.90
C ALA A 143 -12.04 -19.95 24.36
N LYS A 144 -13.29 -19.71 24.78
CA LYS A 144 -13.79 -20.06 26.12
C LYS A 144 -14.07 -21.54 26.29
N LEU A 145 -14.49 -22.23 25.24
CA LEU A 145 -14.72 -23.68 25.24
C LEU A 145 -13.43 -24.50 25.19
N GLY A 146 -12.28 -23.88 24.88
CA GLY A 146 -10.99 -24.57 24.78
C GLY A 146 -10.83 -25.44 23.52
N THR A 147 -11.79 -25.38 22.59
CA THR A 147 -11.82 -26.20 21.36
C THR A 147 -11.06 -25.50 20.22
N PHE A 148 -9.73 -25.56 20.27
CA PHE A 148 -8.86 -24.89 19.28
C PHE A 148 -8.61 -25.70 18.00
N GLU A 149 -9.25 -26.86 17.83
CA GLU A 149 -9.05 -27.67 16.63
C GLU A 149 -9.56 -26.92 15.38
N HIS A 150 -10.65 -26.14 15.50
CA HIS A 150 -11.24 -25.37 14.40
C HIS A 150 -11.83 -24.00 14.82
N PRO A 151 -11.02 -23.07 15.36
CA PRO A 151 -11.48 -21.84 16.05
C PRO A 151 -12.27 -20.86 15.18
N LEU A 152 -12.27 -21.05 13.86
CA LEU A 152 -12.92 -20.17 12.90
C LEU A 152 -14.02 -20.88 12.08
N SER A 153 -14.29 -22.17 12.35
CA SER A 153 -15.35 -22.92 11.68
C SER A 153 -16.65 -22.82 12.48
N LEU A 154 -17.36 -21.70 12.32
CA LEU A 154 -18.69 -21.50 12.92
C LEU A 154 -19.67 -22.64 12.61
N LYS A 155 -19.58 -23.23 11.40
CA LYS A 155 -20.42 -24.37 11.00
C LYS A 155 -20.22 -25.62 11.86
N LYS A 156 -19.02 -25.83 12.40
CA LYS A 156 -18.73 -26.96 13.32
C LYS A 156 -19.16 -26.69 14.77
N LEU A 157 -19.52 -25.46 15.12
CA LEU A 157 -20.06 -25.10 16.44
C LEU A 157 -21.59 -25.22 16.51
N LEU A 158 -22.25 -25.16 15.34
CA LEU A 158 -23.72 -25.22 15.21
C LEU A 158 -24.24 -26.63 14.90
N ALA A 159 -23.34 -27.57 14.58
CA ALA A 159 -23.63 -28.98 14.32
C ALA A 159 -23.19 -29.82 15.52
#